data_AF-A0A661X5F5-F1
#
_entry.id   AF-A0A661X5F5-F1
#
_cell.length_a   1.000
_cell.length_b   1.000
_cell.length_c   1.000
_cell.angle_alpha   90.00
_cell.angle_beta   90.00
_cell.angle_gamma   90.00
#
_symmetry.space_group_name_H-M   'P 1'
#
loop_
_entity.id
_entity.type
_entity.pdbx_description
1 polymer ?
#
loop_
_entity_poly.entity_id
_entity_poly.type
_entity_poly.pdbx_seq_one_letter_code
_entity_poly.pdbx_strand_id
1 'polypeptide(L)'
;MKGEFQKKIKKILFSTLNCLRKNESYINNLNVFPVPDGDTGSNMFMTLNEAIEKCKDTAEGEFVKCIIKKIVLSAHGNSGILFSQFLKGFLETV
;
A
#
# COMPACT_ATOMS: atom_id res chain seq x y z
N MET A 1 -19.81 8.58 -12.63
CA MET A 1 -18.79 9.31 -11.84
C MET A 1 -18.07 8.44 -10.80
N LYS A 2 -18.75 7.73 -9.87
CA LYS A 2 -18.05 6.89 -8.85
C LYS A 2 -17.19 5.74 -9.42
N GLY A 3 -17.65 5.07 -10.49
CA GLY A 3 -16.92 3.93 -11.07
C GLY A 3 -15.61 4.28 -11.78
N GLU A 4 -15.54 5.42 -12.47
CA GLU A 4 -14.31 5.86 -13.15
C GLU A 4 -13.22 6.26 -12.14
N PHE A 5 -13.63 6.87 -11.03
CA PHE A 5 -12.73 7.20 -9.93
C PHE A 5 -12.12 5.94 -9.28
N GLN A 6 -12.96 4.94 -8.96
CA GLN A 6 -12.50 3.64 -8.43
C GLN A 6 -11.47 2.97 -9.36
N LYS A 7 -11.71 3.01 -10.68
CA LYS A 7 -10.76 2.52 -11.69
C LYS A 7 -9.41 3.24 -11.64
N LYS A 8 -9.44 4.58 -11.55
CA LYS A 8 -8.22 5.40 -11.45
C LYS A 8 -7.44 5.08 -10.18
N ILE A 9 -8.11 5.00 -9.02
CA ILE A 9 -7.46 4.64 -7.76
C ILE A 9 -6.88 3.23 -7.82
N LYS A 10 -7.62 2.24 -8.34
CA LYS A 10 -7.10 0.88 -8.54
C LYS A 10 -5.82 0.90 -9.38
N LYS A 11 -5.82 1.62 -10.50
CA LYS A 11 -4.61 1.79 -11.34
C LYS A 11 -3.46 2.44 -10.59
N ILE A 12 -3.71 3.47 -9.79
CA ILE A 12 -2.70 4.13 -8.96
C ILE A 12 -2.11 3.13 -7.97
N LEU A 13 -2.94 2.35 -7.26
CA LEU A 13 -2.46 1.37 -6.27
C LEU A 13 -1.57 0.28 -6.89
N PHE A 14 -1.94 -0.27 -8.05
CA PHE A 14 -1.07 -1.22 -8.77
C PHE A 14 0.22 -0.56 -9.27
N SER A 15 0.16 0.70 -9.72
CA SER A 15 1.36 1.44 -10.14
C SER A 15 2.29 1.72 -8.96
N THR A 16 1.73 2.07 -7.81
CA THR A 16 2.46 2.25 -6.54
C THR A 16 3.12 0.95 -6.11
N LEU A 17 2.42 -0.19 -6.21
CA LEU A 17 2.98 -1.50 -5.89
C LEU A 17 4.21 -1.82 -6.76
N ASN A 18 4.12 -1.59 -8.07
CA ASN A 18 5.24 -1.76 -8.99
C ASN A 18 6.39 -0.81 -8.68
N CYS A 19 6.09 0.43 -8.30
CA CYS A 19 7.10 1.41 -7.90
C CYS A 19 7.84 0.99 -6.63
N LEU A 20 7.11 0.51 -5.61
CA LEU A 20 7.69 -0.03 -4.38
C LEU A 20 8.60 -1.21 -4.68
N ARG A 21 8.15 -2.16 -5.52
CA ARG A 21 8.97 -3.31 -5.91
C ARG A 21 10.25 -2.87 -6.63
N LYS A 22 10.13 -1.96 -7.61
CA LYS A 22 11.27 -1.49 -8.41
C LYS A 22 12.32 -0.77 -7.55
N ASN A 23 11.88 -0.03 -6.53
CA ASN A 23 12.74 0.77 -5.67
C ASN A 23 12.99 0.13 -4.30
N GLU A 24 12.65 -1.15 -4.12
CA GLU A 24 12.66 -1.82 -2.82
C GLU A 24 14.02 -1.72 -2.13
N SER A 25 15.10 -2.13 -2.81
CA SER A 25 16.46 -2.05 -2.26
C SER A 25 16.90 -0.62 -1.97
N TYR A 26 16.50 0.35 -2.80
CA TYR A 26 16.80 1.75 -2.56
C TYR A 26 16.11 2.25 -1.28
N ILE A 27 14.82 1.94 -1.11
CA ILE A 27 14.03 2.36 0.06
C ILE A 27 14.51 1.64 1.33
N ASN A 28 14.86 0.35 1.24
CA ASN A 28 15.47 -0.40 2.36
C ASN A 28 16.72 0.30 2.92
N ASN A 29 17.48 0.97 2.06
CA ASN A 29 18.71 1.67 2.44
C ASN A 29 18.48 3.12 2.91
N LEU A 30 17.25 3.65 2.87
CA LEU A 30 16.97 5.01 3.34
C LEU A 30 16.90 5.12 4.87
N ASN A 31 16.39 4.08 5.55
CA ASN A 31 16.30 4.08 7.00
C ASN A 31 17.64 3.67 7.62
N VAL A 32 18.39 4.66 8.12
CA VAL A 32 19.76 4.48 8.65
C VAL A 32 19.89 4.83 10.14
N PHE A 33 18.78 5.04 10.87
CA PHE A 33 18.81 5.50 12.27
C PHE A 33 17.99 4.60 13.21
N PRO A 34 18.48 4.25 14.42
CA PRO A 34 19.89 4.32 14.88
C PRO A 34 20.76 3.19 14.29
N VAL A 35 20.12 2.13 13.77
CA VAL A 35 20.71 0.99 13.08
C VAL A 35 19.87 0.72 11.83
N PRO A 36 20.46 0.39 10.67
CA PRO A 36 19.67 0.06 9.48
C PRO A 36 18.92 -1.26 9.67
N ASP A 37 17.59 -1.20 9.68
CA ASP A 37 16.74 -2.40 9.71
C ASP A 37 16.71 -3.10 8.33
N GLY A 38 17.06 -2.36 7.25
CA GLY A 38 17.23 -2.92 5.91
C GLY A 38 15.97 -3.46 5.25
N ASP A 39 14.79 -3.18 5.82
CA ASP A 39 13.52 -3.80 5.46
C ASP A 39 12.40 -2.79 5.13
N THR A 40 12.67 -1.48 5.16
CA THR A 40 11.66 -0.42 5.02
C THR A 40 10.83 -0.52 3.74
N GLY A 41 11.49 -0.68 2.60
CA GLY A 41 10.85 -0.87 1.29
C GLY A 41 10.12 -2.21 1.19
N SER A 42 10.72 -3.28 1.70
CA SER A 42 10.10 -4.62 1.74
C SER A 42 8.81 -4.61 2.55
N ASN A 43 8.82 -3.99 3.74
CA ASN A 43 7.66 -3.80 4.61
C ASN A 43 6.53 -3.02 3.91
N MET A 44 6.85 -1.92 3.23
CA MET A 44 5.86 -1.15 2.46
C MET A 44 5.29 -1.95 1.28
N PHE A 45 6.15 -2.66 0.53
CA PHE A 45 5.72 -3.50 -0.58
C PHE A 45 4.78 -4.61 -0.11
N MET A 46 5.19 -5.39 0.90
CA MET A 46 4.41 -6.50 1.44
C MET A 46 3.05 -6.02 1.95
N THR A 47 3.04 -4.86 2.62
CA THR A 47 1.81 -4.22 3.12
C THR A 47 0.79 -3.96 2.02
N LEU A 48 1.22 -3.29 0.93
CA LEU A 48 0.32 -2.99 -0.17
C LEU A 48 -0.06 -4.25 -0.96
N ASN A 49 0.91 -5.15 -1.19
CA ASN A 49 0.71 -6.38 -1.94
C ASN A 49 -0.36 -7.24 -1.29
N GLU A 50 -0.24 -7.51 0.01
CA GLU A 50 -1.18 -8.35 0.73
C GLU A 50 -2.59 -7.74 0.77
N ALA A 51 -2.69 -6.41 0.93
CA ALA A 51 -3.99 -5.73 0.88
C ALA A 51 -4.65 -5.84 -0.50
N ILE A 52 -3.88 -5.69 -1.58
CA ILE A 52 -4.36 -5.87 -2.95
C ILE A 52 -4.80 -7.31 -3.18
N GLU A 53 -3.99 -8.29 -2.78
CA GLU A 53 -4.31 -9.71 -2.94
C GLU A 53 -5.59 -10.11 -2.22
N LYS A 54 -5.84 -9.57 -1.01
CA LYS A 54 -7.09 -9.78 -0.27
C LYS A 54 -8.33 -9.12 -0.91
N CYS A 55 -8.14 -8.18 -1.84
CA CYS A 55 -9.20 -7.35 -2.39
C CYS A 55 -9.36 -7.46 -3.92
N LYS A 56 -8.43 -8.09 -4.64
CA LYS A 56 -8.39 -8.09 -6.12
C LYS A 56 -9.64 -8.66 -6.79
N ASP A 57 -10.29 -9.62 -6.13
CA ASP A 57 -11.48 -10.32 -6.62
C ASP A 57 -12.79 -9.65 -6.18
N THR A 58 -12.72 -8.53 -5.46
CA THR A 58 -13.92 -7.74 -5.12
C THR A 58 -14.50 -7.05 -6.34
N ALA A 59 -15.81 -6.81 -6.32
CA ALA A 59 -16.48 -6.01 -7.33
C ALA A 59 -15.80 -4.64 -7.46
N GLU A 60 -15.69 -4.13 -8.69
CA GLU A 60 -14.89 -2.93 -8.98
C GLU A 60 -15.30 -1.68 -8.17
N GLY A 61 -16.59 -1.53 -7.85
CA GLY A 61 -17.11 -0.45 -7.01
C GLY A 61 -16.80 -0.57 -5.51
N GLU A 62 -16.33 -1.73 -5.07
CA GLU A 62 -16.04 -2.04 -3.66
C GLU A 62 -14.53 -2.20 -3.39
N PHE A 63 -13.70 -2.20 -4.43
CA PHE A 63 -12.25 -2.41 -4.32
C PHE A 63 -11.58 -1.42 -3.36
N VAL A 64 -11.80 -0.10 -3.52
CA VAL A 64 -11.16 0.90 -2.64
C VAL A 64 -11.65 0.78 -1.21
N LYS A 65 -12.95 0.52 -0.99
CA LYS A 65 -13.48 0.27 0.36
C LYS A 65 -12.86 -0.98 1.00
N CYS A 66 -12.61 -2.02 0.22
CA CYS A 66 -11.90 -3.20 0.69
C CYS A 66 -10.47 -2.84 1.11
N ILE A 67 -9.73 -2.09 0.27
CA ILE A 67 -8.37 -1.65 0.58
C ILE A 67 -8.32 -0.83 1.88
N ILE A 68 -9.20 0.16 2.05
CA ILE A 68 -9.29 0.98 3.27
C ILE A 68 -9.44 0.11 4.53
N LYS A 69 -10.25 -0.96 4.46
CA LYS A 69 -10.47 -1.88 5.58
C LYS A 69 -9.31 -2.85 5.81
N LYS A 70 -8.62 -3.28 4.75
CA LYS A 70 -7.63 -4.36 4.80
C LYS A 70 -6.19 -3.88 4.90
N ILE A 71 -5.86 -2.65 4.51
CA ILE A 71 -4.48 -2.17 4.46
C ILE A 71 -3.81 -2.17 5.83
N VAL A 72 -4.50 -1.74 6.89
CA VAL A 72 -3.97 -1.74 8.26
C VAL A 72 -3.77 -3.16 8.78
N LEU A 73 -4.70 -4.08 8.45
CA LEU A 73 -4.61 -5.49 8.84
C LEU A 73 -3.57 -6.28 8.03
N SER A 74 -3.00 -5.67 7.00
CA SER A 74 -1.98 -6.28 6.16
C SER A 74 -0.63 -5.60 6.37
N ALA A 75 -0.49 -4.73 7.38
CA ALA A 75 0.73 -4.00 7.64
C ALA A 75 1.85 -4.92 8.13
N HIS A 76 3.04 -4.79 7.52
CA HIS A 76 4.27 -5.48 7.90
C HIS A 76 5.27 -4.50 8.50
N GLY A 77 5.74 -4.78 9.72
CA GLY A 77 6.73 -3.95 10.40
C GLY A 77 6.29 -2.49 10.64
N ASN A 78 7.22 -1.68 11.14
CA ASN A 78 6.93 -0.29 11.51
C ASN A 78 6.60 0.57 10.28
N SER A 79 7.40 0.45 9.22
CA SER A 79 7.21 1.20 7.97
C SER A 79 5.89 0.84 7.29
N GLY A 80 5.48 -0.43 7.32
CA GLY A 80 4.19 -0.87 6.81
C GLY A 80 3.02 -0.31 7.62
N ILE A 81 3.12 -0.26 8.95
CA ILE A 81 2.09 0.35 9.80
C ILE A 81 1.90 1.83 9.45
N LEU A 82 2.98 2.63 9.42
CA LEU A 82 2.90 4.05 9.09
C LEU A 82 2.36 4.28 7.67
N PHE A 83 2.86 3.53 6.70
CA PHE A 83 2.39 3.58 5.31
C PHE A 83 0.90 3.22 5.20
N SER A 84 0.44 2.21 5.94
CA SER A 84 -0.97 1.80 5.94
C SER A 84 -1.90 2.89 6.47
N GLN A 85 -1.49 3.61 7.52
CA GLN A 85 -2.27 4.71 8.09
C GLN A 85 -2.33 5.91 7.16
N PHE A 86 -1.18 6.28 6.56
CA PHE A 86 -1.12 7.33 5.55
C PHE A 86 -2.05 7.01 4.37
N LEU A 87 -1.90 5.81 3.80
CA LEU A 87 -2.67 5.42 2.62
C LEU A 87 -4.17 5.31 2.94
N LYS A 88 -4.53 4.77 4.11
CA LYS A 88 -5.93 4.75 4.59
C LYS A 88 -6.51 6.16 4.66
N GLY A 89 -5.82 7.10 5.34
CA GLY A 89 -6.30 8.47 5.47
C GLY A 89 -6.40 9.21 4.13
N PHE A 90 -5.44 8.98 3.24
CA PHE A 90 -5.51 9.49 1.87
C PHE A 90 -6.77 8.99 1.14
N LEU A 91 -6.98 7.67 1.12
CA LEU A 91 -8.11 7.04 0.42
C LEU A 91 -9.49 7.34 1.02
N GLU A 92 -9.56 7.69 2.31
CA GLU A 92 -10.79 8.14 2.96
C GLU A 92 -11.16 9.58 2.59
N THR A 93 -10.20 10.36 2.10
CA THR A 93 -10.38 11.79 1.77
C THR A 93 -10.66 12.03 0.30
N VAL A 94 -10.15 11.17 -0.60
CA VAL A 94 -10.26 11.33 -2.06
C VAL A 94 -11.49 10.67 -2.68
#